data_AF-A0A1B6LDE8-F1
#
_entry.id   AF-A0A1B6LDE8-F1
#
_cell.length_a   1.000
_cell.length_b   1.000
_cell.length_c   1.000
_cell.angle_alpha   90.00
_cell.angle_beta   90.00
_cell.angle_gamma   90.00
#
_symmetry.space_group_name_H-M   'P 1'
#
loop_
_entity.id
_entity.type
_entity.pdbx_description
1 polymer ?
#
loop_
_entity_poly.entity_id
_entity_poly.type
_entity_poly.pdbx_seq_one_letter_code
_entity_poly.pdbx_strand_id
1 'polypeptide(L)'
;SIHTLSTGYDDEVSAITAGKEFCLIRTTSGKVLYSGKPSALGLKQGGNAGSRWQELIVAKAPRIAQVAAGHDGLHAVLVGDDGSVYFTGTARRGEDGDLNKPRSRQLKAVKPK
;
A
#
# COMPACT_ATOMS: atom_id res chain seq x y z
N SER A 1 -13.82 -0.38 -22.09
CA SER A 1 -15.08 -0.80 -21.43
C SER A 1 -15.13 -0.16 -20.06
N ILE A 2 -16.24 0.48 -19.71
CA ILE A 2 -16.47 1.08 -18.38
C ILE A 2 -17.38 0.11 -17.62
N HIS A 3 -17.05 -0.21 -16.37
CA HIS A 3 -17.87 -1.06 -15.51
C HIS A 3 -17.79 -0.57 -14.06
N THR A 4 -18.85 -0.85 -13.30
CA THR A 4 -18.91 -0.54 -11.87
C THR A 4 -18.04 -1.49 -11.07
N LEU A 5 -17.28 -0.97 -10.12
CA LEU A 5 -16.49 -1.77 -9.19
C LEU A 5 -17.36 -2.17 -8.00
N SER A 6 -17.49 -3.47 -7.74
CA SER A 6 -18.10 -3.98 -6.51
C SER A 6 -17.01 -4.38 -5.53
N THR A 7 -17.01 -3.76 -4.35
CA THR A 7 -16.06 -4.10 -3.26
C THR A 7 -16.42 -5.44 -2.61
N GLY A 8 -17.71 -5.77 -2.55
CA GLY A 8 -18.22 -6.89 -1.77
C GLY A 8 -18.18 -6.64 -0.26
N TYR A 9 -18.02 -5.37 0.14
CA TYR A 9 -18.12 -4.87 1.52
C TYR A 9 -19.32 -3.91 1.60
N ASP A 10 -20.05 -3.96 2.71
CA ASP A 10 -21.22 -3.09 2.94
C ASP A 10 -20.82 -1.67 3.36
N ASP A 11 -19.55 -1.46 3.73
CA ASP A 11 -19.00 -0.16 4.11
C ASP A 11 -18.96 0.82 2.92
N GLU A 12 -19.39 2.06 3.17
CA GLU A 12 -19.38 3.12 2.17
C GLU A 12 -17.95 3.53 1.78
N VAL A 13 -17.72 3.68 0.47
CA VAL A 13 -16.43 4.15 -0.07
C VAL A 13 -16.28 5.65 0.15
N SER A 14 -15.21 6.06 0.82
CA SER A 14 -14.89 7.47 1.09
C SER A 14 -13.85 8.03 0.12
N ALA A 15 -12.84 7.24 -0.25
CA ALA A 15 -11.77 7.68 -1.14
C ALA A 15 -11.09 6.51 -1.85
N ILE A 16 -10.38 6.83 -2.94
CA ILE A 16 -9.59 5.87 -3.72
C ILE A 16 -8.15 6.34 -3.87
N THR A 17 -7.22 5.41 -4.07
CA THR A 17 -5.83 5.70 -4.40
C THR A 17 -5.30 4.60 -5.32
N ALA A 18 -4.85 4.96 -6.51
CA ALA A 18 -4.30 4.01 -7.48
C ALA A 18 -2.77 4.03 -7.46
N GLY A 19 -2.18 2.85 -7.24
CA GLY A 19 -0.77 2.58 -7.45
C GLY A 19 -0.52 1.91 -8.81
N LYS A 20 0.73 1.52 -9.07
CA LYS A 20 1.14 0.90 -10.33
C LYS A 20 0.64 -0.54 -10.48
N GLU A 21 0.73 -1.32 -9.40
CA GLU A 21 0.33 -2.74 -9.37
C GLU A 21 -0.78 -3.00 -8.33
N PHE A 22 -1.34 -1.95 -7.72
CA PHE A 22 -2.40 -2.06 -6.72
C PHE A 22 -3.37 -0.87 -6.78
N CYS A 23 -4.56 -1.03 -6.21
CA CYS A 23 -5.50 0.05 -5.91
C CYS A 23 -5.94 -0.06 -4.47
N LEU A 24 -6.14 1.07 -3.79
CA LEU A 24 -6.63 1.17 -2.43
C LEU A 24 -7.97 1.91 -2.40
N ILE A 25 -8.89 1.42 -1.58
CA ILE A 25 -10.17 2.04 -1.28
C ILE A 25 -10.21 2.27 0.23
N ARG A 26 -10.42 3.52 0.66
CA ARG A 26 -10.70 3.85 2.06
C ARG A 26 -12.19 3.96 2.25
N THR A 27 -12.74 3.30 3.26
CA THR A 27 -14.16 3.41 3.63
C THR A 27 -14.40 4.54 4.62
N THR A 28 -15.66 4.92 4.85
CA THR A 28 -16.06 5.88 5.89
C THR A 28 -15.79 5.37 7.31
N SER A 29 -15.76 4.05 7.51
CA SER A 29 -15.37 3.41 8.77
C SER A 29 -13.85 3.40 9.02
N GLY A 30 -13.05 3.82 8.04
CA GLY A 30 -11.59 3.85 8.13
C GLY A 30 -10.91 2.52 7.79
N LYS A 31 -11.63 1.53 7.25
CA LYS A 31 -11.01 0.35 6.65
C LYS A 31 -10.32 0.73 5.34
N VAL A 32 -9.25 0.00 5.02
CA VAL A 32 -8.60 0.12 3.72
C VAL A 32 -8.71 -1.22 3.01
N LEU A 33 -9.35 -1.21 1.84
CA LEU A 33 -9.41 -2.34 0.95
C LEU A 33 -8.36 -2.19 -0.14
N TYR A 34 -7.84 -3.30 -0.64
CA TYR A 34 -6.91 -3.33 -1.75
C TYR A 34 -7.33 -4.35 -2.82
N SER A 35 -6.91 -4.06 -4.04
CA SER A 35 -6.93 -4.97 -5.17
C SER A 35 -5.61 -4.86 -5.93
N GLY A 36 -5.26 -5.90 -6.69
CA GLY A 36 -3.98 -6.01 -7.39
C GLY A 36 -2.98 -6.91 -6.65
N LYS A 37 -1.69 -6.64 -6.84
CA LYS A 37 -0.61 -7.55 -6.42
C LYS A 37 -0.25 -7.36 -4.94
N PRO A 38 -0.45 -8.36 -4.07
CA PRO A 38 -0.16 -8.24 -2.63
C PRO A 38 1.30 -7.89 -2.33
N SER A 39 2.25 -8.42 -3.11
CA SER A 39 3.66 -8.12 -2.93
C SER A 39 4.03 -6.67 -3.29
N ALA A 40 3.21 -5.97 -4.09
CA ALA A 40 3.38 -4.54 -4.32
C ALA A 40 2.99 -3.67 -3.11
N LEU A 41 2.31 -4.25 -2.11
CA LEU A 41 1.98 -3.66 -0.81
C LEU A 41 2.89 -4.19 0.33
N GLY A 42 3.88 -5.04 0.01
CA GLY A 42 4.78 -5.64 0.99
C GLY A 42 4.17 -6.83 1.76
N LEU A 43 3.05 -7.39 1.30
CA LEU A 43 2.40 -8.55 1.92
C LEU A 43 3.08 -9.86 1.46
N LYS A 44 3.41 -10.74 2.41
CA LYS A 44 4.05 -12.05 2.14
C LYS A 44 3.10 -13.06 1.49
N GLN A 45 1.81 -12.97 1.79
CA GLN A 45 0.74 -13.77 1.22
C GLN A 45 -0.45 -12.83 0.96
N GLY A 46 -1.06 -12.93 -0.22
CA GLY A 46 -2.38 -12.34 -0.47
C GLY A 46 -3.47 -13.28 -0.01
N GLY A 47 -4.65 -12.74 0.32
CA GLY A 47 -5.85 -13.56 0.40
C GLY A 47 -6.15 -14.19 -0.97
N ASN A 48 -7.05 -15.18 -0.99
CA ASN A 48 -7.42 -15.94 -2.19
C ASN A 48 -7.55 -15.03 -3.43
N ALA A 49 -6.78 -15.35 -4.47
CA ALA A 49 -6.62 -14.59 -5.71
C ALA A 49 -7.86 -14.69 -6.63
N GLY A 50 -9.05 -14.41 -6.10
CA GLY A 50 -10.24 -14.09 -6.87
C GLY A 50 -10.39 -12.57 -6.99
N SER A 51 -11.19 -12.09 -7.95
CA SER A 51 -11.41 -10.66 -8.26
C SER A 51 -12.10 -9.84 -7.15
N ARG A 52 -11.95 -10.23 -5.89
CA ARG A 52 -12.56 -9.61 -4.73
C ARG A 52 -11.56 -8.69 -4.05
N TRP A 53 -12.01 -7.49 -3.70
CA TRP A 53 -11.27 -6.59 -2.83
C TRP A 53 -10.96 -7.27 -1.50
N GLN A 54 -9.80 -6.98 -0.93
CA GLN A 54 -9.32 -7.56 0.33
C GLN A 54 -8.98 -6.47 1.32
N GLU A 55 -9.18 -6.71 2.60
CA GLU A 55 -8.80 -5.75 3.63
C GLU A 55 -7.28 -5.72 3.84
N LEU A 56 -6.69 -4.52 3.83
CA LEU A 56 -5.32 -4.27 4.21
C LEU A 56 -5.25 -4.15 5.74
N ILE A 57 -4.85 -5.22 6.41
CA ILE A 57 -4.76 -5.25 7.87
C ILE A 57 -3.57 -4.41 8.35
N VAL A 58 -3.86 -3.32 9.04
CA VAL A 58 -2.86 -2.47 9.71
C VAL A 58 -2.74 -2.92 11.16
N ALA A 59 -1.56 -3.40 11.58
CA ALA A 59 -1.39 -3.94 12.94
C ALA A 59 -1.61 -2.84 13.99
N LYS A 60 -2.41 -3.13 15.03
CA LYS A 60 -2.86 -2.19 16.08
C LYS A 60 -3.87 -1.11 15.60
N ALA A 61 -4.47 -1.31 14.42
CA ALA A 61 -5.32 -0.42 13.62
C ALA A 61 -6.13 0.66 14.38
N PRO A 62 -5.68 1.93 14.34
CA PRO A 62 -6.58 3.08 14.33
C PRO A 62 -7.36 3.13 13.01
N ARG A 63 -8.45 3.90 12.96
CA ARG A 63 -9.20 4.07 11.71
C ARG A 63 -8.34 4.88 10.75
N ILE A 64 -8.17 4.41 9.52
CA ILE A 64 -7.38 5.17 8.54
C ILE A 64 -8.18 6.40 8.11
N ALA A 65 -7.58 7.57 8.30
CA ALA A 65 -8.14 8.86 7.94
C ALA A 65 -7.67 9.33 6.56
N GLN A 66 -6.44 9.02 6.14
CA GLN A 66 -5.90 9.45 4.84
C GLN A 66 -4.99 8.40 4.21
N VAL A 67 -4.95 8.40 2.87
CA VAL A 67 -4.10 7.55 2.05
C VAL A 67 -3.52 8.40 0.91
N ALA A 68 -2.24 8.26 0.65
CA ALA A 68 -1.56 8.94 -0.47
C ALA A 68 -0.65 7.96 -1.22
N ALA A 69 -0.75 7.94 -2.55
CA ALA A 69 0.17 7.19 -3.40
C ALA A 69 1.52 7.90 -3.48
N GLY A 70 2.58 7.11 -3.46
CA GLY A 70 3.95 7.56 -3.59
C GLY A 70 4.48 7.58 -5.01
N HIS A 71 5.76 7.91 -5.14
CA HIS A 71 6.48 7.99 -6.42
C HIS A 71 6.34 6.70 -7.25
N ASP A 72 6.09 6.88 -8.55
CA ASP A 72 5.85 5.81 -9.55
C ASP A 72 4.72 4.83 -9.18
N GLY A 73 3.86 5.17 -8.20
CA GLY A 73 2.82 4.29 -7.67
C GLY A 73 3.35 3.01 -7.03
N LEU A 74 4.60 3.02 -6.55
CA LEU A 74 5.27 1.83 -5.98
C LEU A 74 5.02 1.62 -4.49
N HIS A 75 4.49 2.63 -3.81
CA HIS A 75 4.18 2.61 -2.39
C HIS A 75 3.00 3.55 -2.11
N ALA A 76 2.49 3.47 -0.88
CA ALA A 76 1.54 4.43 -0.33
C ALA A 76 1.84 4.70 1.14
N VAL A 77 1.41 5.87 1.60
CA VAL A 77 1.46 6.28 3.00
C VAL A 77 0.03 6.41 3.51
N LEU A 78 -0.22 5.90 4.72
CA LEU A 78 -1.51 5.95 5.38
C LEU A 78 -1.38 6.70 6.69
N VAL A 79 -2.40 7.48 7.04
CA VAL A 79 -2.47 8.21 8.32
C VAL A 79 -3.72 7.75 9.07
N GLY A 80 -3.52 7.30 10.31
CA GLY A 80 -4.59 6.97 11.26
C GLY A 80 -5.25 8.21 11.84
N ASP A 81 -6.46 8.06 12.37
CA ASP A 81 -7.20 9.14 13.05
C ASP A 81 -6.56 9.57 14.39
N ASP A 82 -5.67 8.74 14.94
CA ASP A 82 -4.82 9.04 16.09
C ASP A 82 -3.49 9.73 15.71
N GLY A 83 -3.26 10.01 14.43
CA GLY A 83 -2.04 10.63 13.91
C GLY A 83 -0.88 9.65 13.66
N SER A 84 -1.08 8.35 13.88
CA SER A 84 -0.10 7.33 13.47
C SER A 84 0.08 7.29 11.95
N VAL A 85 1.29 6.94 11.49
CA VAL A 85 1.65 6.91 10.07
C VAL A 85 2.18 5.54 9.69
N TYR A 86 1.70 5.01 8.57
CA TYR A 86 2.05 3.68 8.08
C TYR A 86 2.55 3.77 6.64
N PHE A 87 3.51 2.90 6.32
CA PHE A 87 4.04 2.73 4.97
C PHE A 87 3.64 1.36 4.42
N THR A 88 3.24 1.31 3.14
CA THR A 88 2.99 0.06 2.42
C THR A 88 3.62 0.10 1.03
N GLY A 89 4.13 -1.04 0.58
CA GLY A 89 4.77 -1.20 -0.72
C GLY A 89 6.30 -1.14 -0.69
N THR A 90 6.91 -0.66 -1.78
CA THR A 90 8.37 -0.74 -1.97
C THR A 90 9.05 0.62 -1.84
N ALA A 91 9.88 0.77 -0.81
CA ALA A 91 10.82 1.88 -0.70
C ALA A 91 12.09 1.59 -1.52
N ARG A 92 12.43 2.47 -2.47
CA ARG A 92 13.64 2.39 -3.32
C ARG A 92 14.65 3.50 -3.07
N ARG A 93 14.22 4.55 -2.39
CA ARG A 93 14.93 5.81 -2.13
C ARG A 93 14.82 6.27 -0.67
N GLY A 94 14.32 5.41 0.22
CA GLY A 94 14.12 5.73 1.64
C GLY A 94 12.76 6.36 1.95
N GLU A 95 11.76 6.10 1.12
CA GLU A 95 10.40 6.64 1.26
C GLU A 95 9.67 6.13 2.52
N ASP A 96 10.12 5.00 3.09
CA ASP A 96 9.61 4.43 4.34
C ASP A 96 10.23 5.06 5.61
N GLY A 97 11.25 5.91 5.47
CA GLY A 97 11.93 6.55 6.59
C GLY A 97 12.70 5.59 7.50
N ASP A 98 12.81 4.30 7.15
CA ASP A 98 13.50 3.29 7.96
C ASP A 98 15.01 3.36 7.72
N LEU A 99 15.69 4.12 8.57
CA LEU A 99 17.15 4.30 8.54
C LEU A 99 17.92 3.04 8.95
N ASN A 100 17.26 2.01 9.49
CA ASN A 100 17.92 0.79 9.95
C ASN A 100 18.19 -0.21 8.82
N LYS A 101 17.65 -0.01 7.62
CA LYS A 101 18.01 -0.81 6.45
C LYS A 101 19.34 -0.31 5.88
N PRO A 102 20.42 -1.11 5.93
CA PRO A 102 21.69 -0.69 5.36
C PRO A 102 21.50 -0.34 3.89
N ARG A 103 22.05 0.82 3.49
CA ARG A 103 21.97 1.39 2.14
C ARG A 103 22.65 0.44 1.14
N SER A 104 21.95 -0.61 0.71
CA SER A 104 22.43 -1.64 -0.20
C SER A 104 22.46 -1.14 -1.65
N ARG A 105 23.30 -0.13 -1.89
CA ARG A 105 23.90 0.17 -3.19
C ARG A 105 25.29 0.73 -2.95
N GLN A 106 26.15 -0.07 -2.31
CA GLN A 106 27.55 0.04 -2.70
C GLN A 106 27.64 -0.58 -4.09
N LEU A 107 27.74 0.25 -5.12
CA LEU A 107 28.17 -0.21 -6.44
C LEU A 107 29.47 -0.98 -6.21
N LYS A 108 29.46 -2.30 -6.41
CA LYS A 108 30.69 -3.08 -6.32
C LYS A 108 31.66 -2.48 -7.33
N ALA A 109 32.83 -2.05 -6.85
CA ALA A 109 33.91 -1.61 -7.72
C ALA A 109 34.19 -2.73 -8.72
N VAL A 110 33.94 -2.47 -10.01
CA VAL A 110 34.29 -3.39 -11.07
C VAL A 110 35.80 -3.25 -11.27
N LYS A 111 36.55 -4.35 -11.14
CA LYS A 111 37.99 -4.34 -11.41
C LYS A 111 38.23 -3.95 -12.87
N PRO A 112 39.16 -3.04 -13.18
CA PRO A 112 39.54 -2.78 -14.57
C PRO A 112 40.16 -4.04 -15.20
N LYS A 113 39.93 -4.21 -16.51
CA LYS A 113 40.47 -5.28 -17.35
C LYS A 113 41.97 -5.12 -17.55
#